data_AF-A0A6G7XRL3-F1
#
_entry.id   AF-A0A6G7XRL3-F1
#
_cell.length_a   1.000
_cell.length_b   1.000
_cell.length_c   1.000
_cell.angle_alpha   90.00
_cell.angle_beta   90.00
_cell.angle_gamma   90.00
#
_symmetry.space_group_name_H-M   'P 1'
#
loop_
_entity.id
_entity.type
_entity.pdbx_description
1 polymer ?
#
loop_
_entity_poly.entity_id
_entity_poly.type
_entity_poly.pdbx_seq_one_letter_code
_entity_poly.pdbx_strand_id
1 'polypeptide(L)'
;MDWWVVGLVANAVVAVAYFAICAAIVVPLVRSQQLRSNPLGGATAAIFFTCAVHHGTHSVHMLMPVFGVDEVQGIAMRTAWGWQLALWDVVGALVGVYYWTLRRNYGSLMEGAQLFEDMRKREEQALELNDNVLQGLVVAKMSLDLGDQRRASEALETAISSASHMITDLLGPDRRGSSERLLRGTPAVTAPPPEKTPDDRDGDTP
;
A
#
# COMPACT_ATOMS: atom_id res chain seq x y z
N MET A 1 -1.24 40.77 -29.41
CA MET A 1 -1.71 39.69 -28.52
C MET A 1 -1.33 40.11 -27.12
N ASP A 2 -2.31 40.19 -26.23
CA ASP A 2 -2.08 40.69 -24.88
C ASP A 2 -1.48 39.57 -24.03
N TRP A 3 -0.16 39.50 -24.00
CA TRP A 3 0.60 38.42 -23.35
C TRP A 3 0.26 38.27 -21.86
N TRP A 4 -0.16 39.34 -21.19
CA TRP A 4 -0.64 39.29 -19.82
C TRP A 4 -1.94 38.46 -19.69
N VAL A 5 -2.82 38.44 -20.69
CA VAL A 5 -4.03 37.60 -20.66
C VAL A 5 -3.65 36.13 -20.78
N VAL A 6 -2.68 35.82 -21.65
CA VAL A 6 -2.14 34.47 -21.78
C VAL A 6 -1.48 34.03 -20.48
N GLY A 7 -0.64 34.89 -19.89
CA GLY A 7 -0.01 34.66 -18.59
C GLY A 7 -1.03 34.44 -17.47
N LEU A 8 -2.09 35.26 -17.40
CA LEU A 8 -3.17 35.12 -16.43
C LEU A 8 -3.84 33.75 -16.53
N VAL A 9 -4.28 33.36 -17.72
CA VAL A 9 -4.99 32.10 -17.92
C VAL A 9 -4.08 30.91 -17.64
N ALA A 10 -2.84 30.94 -18.14
CA ALA A 10 -1.89 29.85 -17.94
C ALA A 10 -1.50 29.68 -16.46
N ASN A 11 -1.20 30.78 -15.74
CA ASN A 11 -0.95 30.73 -14.30
C ASN A 11 -2.16 30.21 -13.51
N ALA A 12 -3.38 30.58 -13.90
CA ALA A 12 -4.59 30.09 -13.25
C ALA A 12 -4.75 28.57 -13.43
N VAL A 13 -4.47 28.06 -14.65
CA VAL A 13 -4.46 26.62 -14.93
C VAL A 13 -3.38 25.90 -14.11
N VAL A 14 -2.16 26.45 -14.03
CA VAL A 14 -1.08 25.88 -13.18
C VAL A 14 -1.52 25.81 -11.73
N ALA A 15 -2.09 26.90 -11.20
CA ALA A 15 -2.55 26.96 -9.81
C ALA A 15 -3.59 25.87 -9.52
N VAL A 16 -4.61 25.73 -10.38
CA VAL A 16 -5.65 24.71 -10.22
C VAL A 16 -5.07 23.30 -10.33
N ALA A 17 -4.21 23.04 -11.33
CA ALA A 17 -3.58 21.74 -11.50
C ALA A 17 -2.71 21.37 -10.28
N TYR A 18 -1.91 22.30 -9.77
CA TYR A 18 -1.03 22.05 -8.63
C TYR A 18 -1.79 21.89 -7.32
N PHE A 19 -2.89 22.62 -7.10
CA PHE A 19 -3.79 22.35 -5.97
C PHE A 19 -4.42 20.96 -6.07
N ALA A 20 -4.83 20.54 -7.27
CA ALA A 20 -5.39 19.21 -7.47
C ALA A 20 -4.35 18.12 -7.16
N ILE A 21 -3.12 18.27 -7.66
CA ILE A 21 -1.99 17.38 -7.37
C ILE A 21 -1.71 17.32 -5.87
N CYS A 22 -1.63 18.48 -5.21
CA CYS A 22 -1.42 18.57 -3.76
C CYS A 22 -2.52 17.80 -3.02
N ALA A 23 -3.80 18.00 -3.36
CA ALA A 23 -4.91 17.27 -2.76
C ALA A 23 -4.79 15.76 -2.97
N ALA A 24 -4.41 15.30 -4.18
CA ALA A 24 -4.22 13.87 -4.45
C ALA A 24 -3.01 13.25 -3.73
N ILE A 25 -2.06 14.06 -3.24
CA ILE A 25 -0.99 13.58 -2.37
C ILE A 25 -1.45 13.57 -0.91
N VAL A 26 -2.01 14.69 -0.44
CA VAL A 26 -2.37 14.89 0.98
C VAL A 26 -3.51 13.97 1.41
N VAL A 27 -4.55 13.80 0.60
CA VAL A 27 -5.74 13.03 0.99
C VAL A 27 -5.39 11.57 1.34
N PRO A 28 -4.67 10.80 0.51
CA PRO A 28 -4.22 9.46 0.88
C PRO A 28 -3.33 9.45 2.13
N LEU A 29 -2.37 10.37 2.24
CA LEU A 29 -1.45 10.45 3.38
C LEU A 29 -2.16 10.73 4.70
N VAL A 30 -3.20 11.57 4.69
CA VAL A 30 -4.04 11.84 5.86
C VAL A 30 -4.89 10.64 6.20
N ARG A 31 -5.53 10.02 5.19
CA ARG A 31 -6.36 8.82 5.39
C ARG A 31 -5.57 7.63 5.92
N SER A 32 -4.30 7.48 5.53
CA SER A 32 -3.41 6.45 6.05
C SER A 32 -2.62 6.86 7.31
N GLN A 33 -2.83 8.07 7.84
CA GLN A 33 -2.06 8.63 8.97
C GLN A 33 -0.54 8.65 8.75
N GLN A 34 -0.09 8.70 7.49
CA GLN A 34 1.32 8.63 7.10
C GLN A 34 2.00 9.99 6.95
N LEU A 35 1.34 11.10 7.27
CA LEU A 35 1.93 12.45 7.10
C LEU A 35 3.28 12.63 7.84
N ARG A 36 3.45 11.98 9.01
CA ARG A 36 4.69 12.06 9.79
C ARG A 36 5.69 10.96 9.45
N SER A 37 5.22 9.77 9.07
CA SER A 37 6.08 8.63 8.72
C SER A 37 6.56 8.67 7.28
N ASN A 38 5.91 9.45 6.40
CA ASN A 38 6.31 9.66 5.01
C ASN A 38 6.67 11.14 4.76
N PRO A 39 7.87 11.60 5.21
CA PRO A 39 8.29 12.99 5.04
C PRO A 39 8.47 13.39 3.57
N LEU A 40 8.77 12.43 2.69
CA LEU A 40 8.94 12.68 1.26
C LEU A 40 7.62 13.10 0.59
N GLY A 41 6.53 12.38 0.89
CA GLY A 41 5.20 12.73 0.38
C GLY A 41 4.70 14.06 0.92
N GLY A 42 4.94 14.34 2.21
CA GLY A 42 4.63 15.63 2.83
C GLY A 42 5.39 16.80 2.18
N ALA A 43 6.70 16.65 1.97
CA ALA A 43 7.52 17.66 1.30
C ALA A 43 7.08 17.93 -0.15
N THR A 44 6.74 16.88 -0.89
CA THR A 44 6.26 17.02 -2.28
C THR A 44 4.92 17.75 -2.33
N ALA A 45 3.99 17.44 -1.42
CA ALA A 45 2.73 18.18 -1.29
C ALA A 45 2.96 19.66 -0.97
N ALA A 46 3.91 19.96 -0.07
CA ALA A 46 4.25 21.34 0.29
C ALA A 46 4.82 22.13 -0.89
N ILE A 47 5.69 21.53 -1.72
CA ILE A 47 6.21 22.17 -2.94
C ILE A 47 5.07 22.51 -3.90
N PHE A 48 4.19 21.55 -4.22
CA PHE A 48 3.06 21.82 -5.10
C PHE A 48 2.12 22.88 -4.53
N PHE A 49 1.88 22.87 -3.22
CA PHE A 49 1.04 23.87 -2.56
C PHE A 49 1.61 25.29 -2.68
N THR A 50 2.89 25.49 -2.36
CA THR A 50 3.50 26.83 -2.41
C THR A 50 3.58 27.34 -3.84
N CYS A 51 3.88 26.47 -4.81
CA CYS A 51 3.83 26.83 -6.22
C CYS A 51 2.41 27.18 -6.67
N ALA A 52 1.39 26.43 -6.26
CA ALA A 52 0.00 26.73 -6.59
C ALA A 52 -0.43 28.11 -6.08
N VAL A 53 -0.07 28.45 -4.84
CA VAL A 53 -0.32 29.78 -4.25
C VAL A 53 0.43 30.86 -5.01
N HIS A 54 1.68 30.63 -5.39
CA HIS A 54 2.49 31.58 -6.15
C HIS A 54 1.85 31.91 -7.52
N HIS A 55 1.55 30.90 -8.32
CA HIS A 55 0.90 31.08 -9.63
C HIS A 55 -0.54 31.62 -9.50
N GLY A 56 -1.28 31.22 -8.46
CA GLY A 56 -2.60 31.76 -8.15
C GLY A 56 -2.53 33.25 -7.82
N THR A 57 -1.56 33.66 -7.01
CA THR A 57 -1.33 35.06 -6.65
C THR A 57 -1.03 35.91 -7.87
N HIS A 58 -0.19 35.42 -8.80
CA HIS A 58 0.05 36.11 -10.07
C HIS A 58 -1.23 36.30 -10.88
N SER A 59 -2.04 35.25 -10.99
CA SER A 59 -3.32 35.31 -11.72
C SER A 59 -4.28 36.33 -11.10
N VAL A 60 -4.42 36.30 -9.77
CA VAL A 60 -5.29 37.22 -9.02
C VAL A 60 -4.80 38.65 -9.15
N HIS A 61 -3.52 38.91 -8.92
CA HIS A 61 -2.95 40.26 -8.94
C HIS A 61 -2.99 40.88 -10.36
N MET A 62 -2.92 40.06 -11.42
CA MET A 62 -3.26 40.54 -12.77
C MET A 62 -4.74 40.90 -12.94
N LEU A 63 -5.65 40.22 -12.25
CA LEU A 63 -7.10 40.43 -12.38
C LEU A 63 -7.60 41.60 -11.53
N MET A 64 -6.95 41.89 -10.40
CA MET A 64 -7.34 42.94 -9.42
C MET A 64 -7.69 44.30 -10.03
N PRO A 65 -6.93 44.86 -11.02
CA PRO A 65 -7.29 46.15 -11.62
C PRO A 65 -8.62 46.15 -12.39
N VAL A 66 -9.16 44.98 -12.78
CA VAL A 66 -10.52 44.91 -13.37
C VAL A 66 -11.59 45.31 -12.35
N PHE A 67 -11.33 45.08 -11.06
CA PHE A 67 -12.26 45.36 -9.97
C PHE A 67 -11.99 46.71 -9.27
N GLY A 68 -11.08 47.53 -9.80
CA GLY A 68 -10.69 48.80 -9.19
C GLY A 68 -9.87 48.66 -7.90
N VAL A 69 -9.21 47.52 -7.70
CA VAL A 69 -8.36 47.27 -6.53
C VAL A 69 -6.91 47.10 -6.99
N ASP A 70 -5.96 47.63 -6.22
CA ASP A 70 -4.52 47.46 -6.45
C ASP A 70 -4.09 47.81 -7.89
N GLU A 71 -4.69 48.89 -8.43
CA GLU A 71 -4.57 49.24 -9.85
C GLU A 71 -3.11 49.51 -10.26
N VAL A 72 -2.34 50.18 -9.41
CA VAL A 72 -0.95 50.55 -9.73
C VAL A 72 -0.08 49.30 -9.87
N GLN A 73 -0.04 48.44 -8.86
CA GLN A 73 0.78 47.22 -8.91
C GLN A 73 0.24 46.23 -9.94
N GLY A 74 -1.08 46.05 -10.05
CA GLY A 74 -1.66 45.10 -11.00
C GLY A 74 -1.45 45.53 -12.46
N ILE A 75 -1.57 46.81 -12.80
CA ILE A 75 -1.27 47.31 -14.15
C ILE A 75 0.24 47.23 -14.43
N ALA A 76 1.10 47.57 -13.47
CA ALA A 76 2.55 47.41 -13.61
C ALA A 76 2.93 45.94 -13.87
N MET A 77 2.22 44.99 -13.26
CA MET A 77 2.45 43.58 -13.49
C MET A 77 1.97 43.12 -14.88
N ARG A 78 0.82 43.61 -15.36
CA ARG A 78 0.35 43.34 -16.74
C ARG A 78 1.32 43.87 -17.79
N THR A 79 1.89 45.06 -17.59
CA THR A 79 2.85 45.65 -18.54
C THR A 79 4.20 44.94 -18.53
N ALA A 80 4.63 44.43 -17.38
CA ALA A 80 5.86 43.63 -17.26
C ALA A 80 5.74 42.21 -17.82
N TRP A 81 4.52 41.68 -17.99
CA TRP A 81 4.30 40.30 -18.44
C TRP A 81 4.45 40.13 -19.96
N GLY A 82 5.70 39.95 -20.38
CA GLY A 82 6.07 39.68 -21.77
C GLY A 82 5.76 38.25 -22.23
N TRP A 83 5.96 38.02 -23.54
CA TRP A 83 5.70 36.73 -24.19
C TRP A 83 6.58 35.59 -23.66
N GLN A 84 7.79 35.90 -23.17
CA GLN A 84 8.71 34.91 -22.61
C GLN A 84 8.17 34.31 -21.30
N LEU A 85 7.61 35.13 -20.42
CA LEU A 85 6.97 34.67 -19.19
C LEU A 85 5.72 33.86 -19.52
N ALA A 86 4.86 34.41 -20.38
CA ALA A 86 3.64 33.72 -20.82
C ALA A 86 3.93 32.36 -21.49
N LEU A 87 5.03 32.24 -22.25
CA LEU A 87 5.45 30.97 -22.84
C LEU A 87 5.76 29.93 -21.76
N TRP A 88 6.54 30.29 -20.73
CA TRP A 88 6.85 29.39 -19.63
C TRP A 88 5.63 29.04 -18.79
N ASP A 89 4.70 29.98 -18.62
CA ASP A 89 3.42 29.71 -17.95
C ASP A 89 2.60 28.68 -18.73
N VAL A 90 2.56 28.79 -20.07
CA VAL A 90 1.86 27.82 -20.92
C VAL A 90 2.52 26.45 -20.85
N VAL A 91 3.86 26.37 -20.91
CA VAL A 91 4.59 25.11 -20.75
C VAL A 91 4.29 24.50 -19.37
N GLY A 92 4.34 25.31 -18.31
CA GLY A 92 4.00 24.89 -16.96
C GLY A 92 2.56 24.38 -16.85
N ALA A 93 1.61 25.05 -17.48
CA ALA A 93 0.21 24.63 -17.51
C ALA A 93 0.04 23.27 -18.20
N LEU A 94 0.67 23.09 -19.36
CA LEU A 94 0.63 21.83 -20.10
C LEU A 94 1.24 20.68 -19.29
N VAL A 95 2.43 20.89 -18.70
CA VAL A 95 3.10 19.88 -17.87
C VAL A 95 2.29 19.57 -16.61
N GLY A 96 1.76 20.58 -15.94
CA GLY A 96 0.93 20.42 -14.75
C GLY A 96 -0.35 19.63 -15.03
N VAL A 97 -1.04 19.95 -16.12
CA VAL A 97 -2.24 19.19 -16.56
C VAL A 97 -1.86 17.77 -16.96
N TYR A 98 -0.79 17.57 -17.72
CA TYR A 98 -0.32 16.24 -18.12
C TYR A 98 0.07 15.37 -16.92
N TYR A 99 0.78 15.93 -15.95
CA TYR A 99 1.12 15.22 -14.72
C TYR A 99 -0.13 14.92 -13.89
N TRP A 100 -1.08 15.86 -13.79
CA TRP A 100 -2.34 15.65 -13.09
C TRP A 100 -3.15 14.51 -13.71
N THR A 101 -3.25 14.45 -15.04
CA THR A 101 -3.96 13.36 -15.72
C THR A 101 -3.26 12.02 -15.50
N LEU A 102 -1.92 11.99 -15.58
CA LEU A 102 -1.13 10.79 -15.28
C LEU A 102 -1.37 10.34 -13.83
N ARG A 103 -1.31 11.27 -12.87
CA ARG A 103 -1.53 10.98 -11.44
C ARG A 103 -2.95 10.47 -11.18
N ARG A 104 -3.96 10.99 -11.86
CA ARG A 104 -5.35 10.55 -11.72
C ARG A 104 -5.56 9.16 -12.32
N ASN A 105 -4.97 8.88 -13.48
CA ASN A 105 -5.19 7.62 -14.20
C ASN A 105 -4.34 6.46 -13.67
N TYR A 106 -3.10 6.75 -13.23
CA TYR A 106 -2.17 5.77 -12.70
C TYR A 106 -2.09 5.79 -11.15
N GLY A 107 -2.81 6.71 -10.50
CA GLY A 107 -2.89 6.77 -9.03
C GLY A 107 -3.49 5.50 -8.42
N SER A 108 -4.39 4.81 -9.14
CA SER A 108 -4.90 3.49 -8.77
C SER A 108 -3.83 2.39 -8.85
N LEU A 109 -2.79 2.55 -9.68
CA LEU A 109 -1.63 1.64 -9.70
C LEU A 109 -0.65 1.92 -8.56
N MET A 110 -0.58 3.14 -8.04
CA MET A 110 0.22 3.50 -6.86
C MET A 110 -0.40 2.99 -5.54
N GLU A 111 -1.68 2.63 -5.53
CA GLU A 111 -2.28 1.74 -4.53
C GLU A 111 -1.54 0.38 -4.48
N GLY A 112 -0.91 -0.01 -5.60
CA GLY A 112 0.06 -1.10 -5.67
C GLY A 112 1.31 -0.90 -4.81
N ALA A 113 1.73 0.31 -4.46
CA ALA A 113 2.83 0.52 -3.50
C ALA A 113 2.43 0.12 -2.07
N GLN A 114 1.17 0.33 -1.69
CA GLN A 114 0.63 -0.25 -0.45
C GLN A 114 0.48 -1.76 -0.55
N LEU A 115 0.13 -2.29 -1.73
CA LEU A 115 0.18 -3.74 -1.99
C LEU A 115 1.60 -4.30 -1.81
N PHE A 116 2.66 -3.57 -2.21
CA PHE A 116 4.04 -4.00 -2.00
C PHE A 116 4.46 -3.99 -0.53
N GLU A 117 4.06 -2.98 0.26
CA GLU A 117 4.26 -3.01 1.71
C GLU A 117 3.49 -4.16 2.36
N ASP A 118 2.26 -4.44 1.90
CA ASP A 118 1.45 -5.56 2.39
C ASP A 118 2.09 -6.91 2.03
N MET A 119 2.62 -7.05 0.82
CA MET A 119 3.38 -8.22 0.38
C MET A 119 4.64 -8.41 1.22
N ARG A 120 5.40 -7.34 1.52
CA ARG A 120 6.60 -7.44 2.35
C ARG A 120 6.28 -7.83 3.79
N LYS A 121 5.19 -7.29 4.36
CA LYS A 121 4.70 -7.72 5.67
C LYS A 121 4.27 -9.18 5.69
N ARG A 122 3.59 -9.64 4.64
CA ARG A 122 3.21 -11.06 4.51
C ARG A 122 4.43 -11.97 4.37
N GLU A 123 5.46 -11.53 3.66
CA GLU A 123 6.73 -12.26 3.55
C GLU A 123 7.47 -12.33 4.90
N GLU A 124 7.58 -11.20 5.61
CA GLU A 124 8.15 -11.16 6.97
C GLU A 124 7.38 -12.09 7.92
N GLN A 125 6.04 -12.08 7.88
CA GLN A 125 5.20 -12.99 8.67
C GLN A 125 5.37 -14.47 8.28
N ALA A 126 5.52 -14.78 6.99
CA ALA A 126 5.73 -16.15 6.53
C ALA A 126 7.11 -16.70 6.96
N LEU A 127 8.13 -15.85 7.01
CA LEU A 127 9.46 -16.20 7.53
C LEU A 127 9.42 -16.44 9.05
N GLU A 128 8.74 -15.57 9.81
CA GLU A 128 8.55 -15.74 11.26
C GLU A 128 7.79 -17.04 11.61
N LEU A 129 6.79 -17.40 10.80
CA LEU A 129 6.08 -18.67 10.91
C LEU A 129 7.02 -19.87 10.72
N ASN A 130 7.87 -19.81 9.68
CA ASN A 130 8.79 -20.89 9.39
C ASN A 130 9.77 -21.09 10.55
N ASP A 131 10.43 -20.03 11.02
CA ASP A 131 11.42 -20.13 12.08
C ASP A 131 10.84 -20.68 13.39
N ASN A 132 9.71 -20.14 13.86
CA ASN A 132 9.11 -20.55 15.14
C ASN A 132 8.61 -22.01 15.12
N VAL A 133 7.96 -22.42 14.02
CA VAL A 133 7.43 -23.78 13.89
C VAL A 133 8.56 -24.78 13.65
N LEU A 134 9.52 -24.45 12.78
CA LEU A 134 10.63 -25.32 12.44
C LEU A 134 11.56 -25.52 13.64
N GLN A 135 11.82 -24.48 14.44
CA GLN A 135 12.59 -24.60 15.68
C GLN A 135 11.89 -25.52 16.68
N GLY A 136 10.57 -25.38 16.88
CA GLY A 136 9.80 -26.27 17.76
C GLY A 136 9.81 -27.73 17.30
N LEU A 137 9.69 -27.97 15.99
CA LEU A 137 9.79 -29.31 15.40
C LEU A 137 11.19 -29.92 15.53
N VAL A 138 12.25 -29.13 15.37
CA VAL A 138 13.64 -29.59 15.57
C VAL A 138 13.87 -29.98 17.03
N VAL A 139 13.40 -29.19 17.99
CA VAL A 139 13.49 -29.52 19.42
C VAL A 139 12.70 -30.78 19.77
N ALA A 140 11.49 -30.93 19.20
CA ALA A 140 10.68 -32.13 19.38
C ALA A 140 11.39 -33.38 18.84
N LYS A 141 11.95 -33.30 17.62
CA LYS A 141 12.72 -34.39 17.03
C LYS A 141 13.95 -34.75 17.86
N MET A 142 14.75 -33.77 18.27
CA MET A 142 15.95 -34.02 19.07
C MET A 142 15.60 -34.66 20.43
N SER A 143 14.48 -34.26 21.03
CA SER A 143 14.01 -34.84 22.29
C SER A 143 13.54 -36.28 22.12
N LEU A 144 12.89 -36.61 21.00
CA LEU A 144 12.56 -38.00 20.65
C LEU A 144 13.82 -38.86 20.43
N ASP A 145 14.82 -38.33 19.72
CA ASP A 145 16.09 -39.02 19.46
C ASP A 145 16.85 -39.32 20.78
N LEU A 146 16.65 -38.50 21.82
CA LEU A 146 17.21 -38.68 23.17
C LEU A 146 16.33 -39.53 24.10
N GLY A 147 15.16 -39.98 23.66
CA GLY A 147 14.19 -40.74 24.46
C GLY A 147 13.36 -39.92 25.46
N ASP A 148 13.44 -38.59 25.42
CA ASP A 148 12.65 -37.69 26.28
C ASP A 148 11.29 -37.39 25.64
N GLN A 149 10.39 -38.38 25.73
CA GLN A 149 9.04 -38.31 25.15
C GLN A 149 8.21 -37.14 25.68
N ARG A 150 8.42 -36.75 26.95
CA ARG A 150 7.69 -35.65 27.57
C ARG A 150 8.09 -34.32 26.95
N ARG A 151 9.40 -34.05 26.86
CA ARG A 151 9.91 -32.82 26.25
C ARG A 151 9.61 -32.73 24.76
N ALA A 152 9.59 -33.86 24.06
CA ALA A 152 9.15 -33.92 22.68
C ALA A 152 7.69 -33.49 22.50
N SER A 153 6.80 -33.99 23.36
CA SER A 153 5.37 -33.67 23.33
C SER A 153 5.11 -32.19 23.64
N GLU A 154 5.79 -31.65 24.66
CA GLU A 154 5.70 -30.22 25.04
C GLU A 154 6.17 -29.29 23.90
N ALA A 155 7.28 -29.62 23.25
CA ALA A 155 7.81 -28.83 22.14
C ALA A 155 6.89 -28.88 20.90
N LEU A 156 6.29 -30.04 20.62
CA LEU A 156 5.35 -30.21 19.52
C LEU A 156 4.04 -29.44 19.76
N GLU A 157 3.50 -29.51 20.97
CA GLU A 157 2.27 -28.80 21.35
C GLU A 157 2.47 -27.28 21.28
N THR A 158 3.64 -26.79 21.70
CA THR A 158 4.03 -25.39 21.56
C THR A 158 4.11 -24.96 20.09
N ALA A 159 4.73 -25.77 19.23
CA ALA A 159 4.85 -25.48 17.79
C ALA A 159 3.47 -25.44 17.10
N ILE A 160 2.60 -26.40 17.42
CA ILE A 160 1.24 -26.48 16.88
C ILE A 160 0.37 -25.31 17.35
N SER A 161 0.47 -24.94 18.63
CA SER A 161 -0.26 -23.80 19.20
C SER A 161 0.16 -22.48 18.54
N SER A 162 1.47 -22.29 18.39
CA SER A 162 2.04 -21.11 17.73
C SER A 162 1.60 -21.00 16.26
N ALA A 163 1.64 -22.12 15.52
CA ALA A 163 1.14 -22.20 14.15
C ALA A 163 -0.37 -21.88 14.07
N SER A 164 -1.17 -22.41 15.00
CA SER A 164 -2.63 -22.21 15.03
C SER A 164 -3.01 -20.77 15.32
N HIS A 165 -2.30 -20.11 16.24
CA HIS A 165 -2.51 -18.70 16.58
C HIS A 165 -2.19 -17.81 15.37
N MET A 166 -1.02 -17.97 14.75
CA MET A 166 -0.61 -17.18 13.58
C MET A 166 -1.51 -17.42 12.36
N ILE A 167 -1.95 -18.65 12.09
CA ILE A 167 -2.91 -18.95 11.02
C ILE A 167 -4.25 -18.26 11.28
N THR A 168 -4.69 -18.22 12.54
CA THR A 168 -5.92 -17.51 12.93
C THR A 168 -5.78 -16.00 12.71
N ASP A 169 -4.62 -15.44 13.03
CA ASP A 169 -4.32 -14.02 12.79
C ASP A 169 -4.25 -13.70 11.29
N LEU A 170 -3.65 -14.58 10.48
CA LEU A 170 -3.55 -14.45 9.03
C LEU A 170 -4.91 -14.56 8.31
N LEU A 171 -5.86 -15.34 8.85
CA LEU A 171 -7.18 -15.52 8.27
C LEU A 171 -8.17 -14.41 8.67
N GLY A 172 -7.87 -13.65 9.73
CA GLY A 172 -8.66 -12.54 10.24
C GLY A 172 -10.05 -12.93 10.80
N PRO A 173 -10.66 -12.10 11.67
CA PRO A 173 -11.99 -12.36 12.22
C PRO A 173 -13.11 -12.36 11.15
N ASP A 174 -12.94 -11.65 10.02
CA ASP A 174 -13.98 -11.47 9.00
C ASP A 174 -14.27 -12.72 8.16
N ARG A 175 -13.36 -13.71 8.15
CA ARG A 175 -13.56 -14.95 7.38
C ARG A 175 -14.29 -16.03 8.17
N ARG A 176 -14.58 -15.80 9.45
CA ARG A 176 -15.42 -16.69 10.27
C ARG A 176 -16.88 -16.73 9.81
N GLY A 177 -17.35 -15.75 9.02
CA GLY A 177 -18.70 -15.76 8.45
C GLY A 177 -18.89 -16.73 7.27
N SER A 178 -17.82 -17.18 6.60
CA SER A 178 -17.91 -18.01 5.38
C SER A 178 -17.45 -19.46 5.57
N SER A 179 -16.93 -19.83 6.74
CA SER A 179 -16.24 -21.12 6.95
C SER A 179 -17.06 -22.18 7.71
N GLU A 180 -18.33 -21.93 8.04
CA GLU A 180 -19.19 -22.93 8.68
C GLU A 180 -19.49 -24.16 7.80
N ARG A 181 -19.04 -24.21 6.54
CA ARG A 181 -19.41 -25.29 5.60
C ARG A 181 -18.35 -26.35 5.31
N LEU A 182 -17.14 -26.27 5.89
CA LEU A 182 -16.04 -27.19 5.51
C LEU A 182 -15.29 -27.86 6.67
N LEU A 183 -15.77 -27.76 7.90
CA LEU A 183 -15.19 -28.54 9.01
C LEU A 183 -15.86 -29.92 9.08
N ARG A 184 -15.06 -30.98 8.89
CA ARG A 184 -15.50 -32.37 9.04
C ARG A 184 -15.74 -32.63 10.54
N GLY A 185 -16.99 -32.86 10.93
CA GLY A 185 -17.39 -33.05 12.33
C GLY A 185 -17.19 -34.47 12.89
N THR A 186 -16.51 -35.36 12.16
CA THR A 186 -16.36 -36.77 12.55
C THR A 186 -14.89 -37.18 12.49
N PRO A 187 -14.33 -37.81 13.54
CA PRO A 187 -12.97 -38.33 13.54
C PRO A 187 -12.73 -39.30 12.37
N ALA A 188 -11.53 -39.29 11.81
CA ALA A 188 -11.14 -40.28 10.82
C ALA A 188 -11.03 -41.66 11.50
N VAL A 189 -11.88 -42.60 11.10
CA VAL A 189 -11.78 -43.99 11.54
C VAL A 189 -10.57 -44.61 10.85
N THR A 190 -9.52 -44.90 11.61
CA THR A 190 -8.42 -45.74 11.16
C THR A 190 -8.89 -47.19 11.26
N ALA A 191 -9.23 -47.81 10.13
CA ALA A 191 -9.36 -49.26 10.09
C ALA A 191 -7.97 -49.88 10.38
N PRO A 192 -7.87 -50.86 11.30
CA PRO A 192 -6.61 -51.56 11.50
C PRO A 192 -6.21 -52.29 10.19
N PRO A 193 -4.92 -52.40 9.89
CA PRO A 193 -4.46 -53.11 8.70
C PRO A 193 -4.94 -54.57 8.74
N PRO A 194 -5.28 -55.17 7.59
CA PRO A 194 -5.78 -56.54 7.55
C PRO A 194 -4.76 -57.49 8.19
N GLU A 195 -5.22 -58.23 9.19
CA GLU A 195 -4.48 -59.28 9.85
C GLU A 195 -4.12 -60.36 8.83
N LYS A 196 -2.82 -60.61 8.66
CA LYS A 196 -2.35 -61.75 7.87
C LYS A 196 -2.69 -63.02 8.66
N THR A 197 -3.70 -63.76 8.23
CA THR A 197 -3.97 -65.12 8.71
C THR A 197 -2.76 -66.02 8.44
N PRO A 198 -2.19 -66.69 9.45
CA PRO A 198 -1.16 -67.69 9.25
C PRO A 198 -1.82 -69.03 8.96
N ASP A 199 -2.09 -69.33 7.69
CA ASP A 199 -2.25 -70.71 7.25
C ASP A 199 -1.98 -70.83 5.74
N ASP A 200 -0.72 -71.11 5.41
CA ASP A 200 -0.32 -71.86 4.21
C ASP A 200 1.16 -72.22 4.36
N ARG A 201 1.42 -73.03 5.40
CA ARG A 201 2.54 -73.95 5.43
C ARG A 201 1.98 -75.29 5.88
N ASP A 202 1.59 -76.11 4.91
CA ASP A 202 2.05 -77.49 4.78
C ASP A 202 1.21 -78.22 3.73
N GLY A 203 1.88 -78.79 2.74
CA GLY A 203 1.22 -79.54 1.66
C GLY A 203 2.22 -80.01 0.60
N ASP A 204 3.26 -80.68 1.05
CA ASP A 204 4.20 -81.45 0.24
C ASP A 204 3.47 -82.63 -0.45
N THR A 205 3.68 -82.76 -1.78
CA THR A 205 3.66 -83.97 -2.64
C THR A 205 2.39 -84.84 -2.75
N PRO A 206 2.21 -85.67 -3.81
CA PRO A 206 3.17 -86.22 -4.80
C PRO A 206 3.09 -85.67 -6.24
#